data_AF-A0A920JZ73-F1
#
_entry.id   AF-A0A920JZ73-F1
#
_cell.length_a   1.000
_cell.length_b   1.000
_cell.length_c   1.000
_cell.angle_alpha   90.00
_cell.angle_beta   90.00
_cell.angle_gamma   90.00
#
_symmetry.space_group_name_H-M   'P 1'
#
loop_
_entity.id
_entity.type
_entity.pdbx_description
1 polymer ?
#
loop_
_entity_poly.entity_id
_entity_poly.type
_entity_poly.pdbx_seq_one_letter_code
_entity_poly.pdbx_strand_id
1 'polypeptide(L)' 'MIIPFVASLTDDALTAVPQSLKEGSLAMGATISETTKQVIIPASFHGIVGSFLLAFSPPLERR' A
#
# COMPACT_ATOMS: atom_id res chain seq x y z
N MET A 1 -20.97 5.79 2.77
CA MET A 1 -20.03 5.18 1.80
C MET A 1 -18.56 5.35 2.22
N ILE A 2 -18.26 5.41 3.53
CA ILE A 2 -16.88 5.58 4.01
C ILE A 2 -16.07 4.28 3.90
N ILE A 3 -16.71 3.13 4.15
CA ILE A 3 -16.09 1.80 4.11
C ILE A 3 -15.54 1.42 2.72
N PRO A 4 -16.32 1.50 1.62
CA PRO A 4 -15.79 1.11 0.30
C PRO A 4 -14.66 2.01 -0.19
N PHE A 5 -14.67 3.30 0.18
CA PHE A 5 -13.61 4.24 -0.21
C PHE A 5 -12.28 3.93 0.49
N VAL A 6 -12.32 3.71 1.81
CA VAL A 6 -11.13 3.33 2.58
C VAL A 6 -10.60 1.95 2.17
N ALA A 7 -11.50 1.00 1.86
CA ALA A 7 -11.11 -0.32 1.37
C ALA A 7 -10.35 -0.24 0.04
N SER A 8 -10.86 0.50 -0.96
CA SER A 8 -10.18 0.66 -2.25
C SER A 8 -8.80 1.29 -2.12
N LEU A 9 -8.67 2.38 -1.37
CA LEU A 9 -7.38 3.07 -1.17
C LEU A 9 -6.35 2.20 -0.46
N THR A 10 -6.80 1.31 0.43
CA THR A 10 -5.93 0.37 1.13
C THR A 10 -5.49 -0.77 0.21
N ASP A 11 -6.40 -1.27 -0.63
CA ASP A 11 -6.11 -2.32 -1.60
C ASP A 11 -5.08 -1.86 -2.65
N ASP A 12 -5.22 -0.61 -3.13
CA ASP A 12 -4.25 0.02 -4.04
C ASP A 12 -2.87 0.16 -3.38
N ALA A 13 -2.82 0.63 -2.13
CA ALA A 13 -1.57 0.79 -1.39
C ALA A 13 -0.86 -0.55 -1.11
N LEU A 14 -1.61 -1.64 -0.92
CA LEU A 14 -1.07 -2.98 -0.70
C LEU A 14 -0.62 -3.62 -2.02
N THR A 15 -1.36 -3.42 -3.11
CA THR A 15 -1.04 -3.94 -4.45
C THR A 15 0.17 -3.23 -5.05
N ALA A 16 0.44 -1.99 -4.64
CA ALA A 16 1.66 -1.27 -4.99
C ALA A 16 2.94 -1.92 -4.45
N VAL A 17 2.86 -2.84 -3.47
CA VAL A 17 4.02 -3.58 -2.96
C VAL A 17 4.41 -4.69 -3.95
N PRO A 18 5.58 -4.62 -4.60
CA PRO A 18 5.97 -5.62 -5.59
C PRO A 18 6.13 -7.00 -4.94
N GLN A 19 5.57 -8.01 -5.59
CA GLN A 19 5.56 -9.40 -5.12
C GLN A 19 6.99 -9.95 -4.91
N SER A 20 7.96 -9.47 -5.68
CA SER A 20 9.38 -9.80 -5.55
C SER A 20 9.95 -9.48 -4.16
N LEU A 21 9.43 -8.46 -3.46
CA LEU A 21 9.86 -8.13 -2.09
C LEU A 21 9.32 -9.14 -1.07
N LYS A 22 8.08 -9.61 -1.24
CA LYS A 22 7.52 -10.69 -0.41
C LYS A 22 8.28 -11.99 -0.63
N GLU A 23 8.50 -12.34 -1.89
CA GLU A 23 9.21 -13.57 -2.27
C GLU A 23 10.67 -13.54 -1.83
N GLY A 24 11.36 -12.40 -1.96
CA GLY A 24 12.72 -12.21 -1.45
C GLY A 24 12.82 -12.35 0.06
N SER A 25 11.85 -11.80 0.80
CA SER A 25 11.77 -11.94 2.26
C SER A 25 11.58 -13.40 2.68
N LEU A 26 10.66 -14.12 2.03
CA LEU A 26 10.40 -15.54 2.27
C LEU A 26 11.61 -16.41 1.88
N ALA A 27 12.30 -16.09 0.79
CA ALA A 27 13.51 -16.79 0.36
C ALA A 27 14.70 -16.60 1.31
N MET A 28 14.74 -15.50 2.06
CA MET A 28 15.70 -15.28 3.15
C MET A 28 15.33 -16.02 4.46
N GLY A 29 14.23 -16.78 4.47
CA GLY A 29 13.76 -17.51 5.64
C GLY A 29 12.90 -16.68 6.61
N ALA A 30 12.47 -15.47 6.21
CA ALA A 30 11.56 -14.68 7.03
C ALA A 30 10.16 -15.30 7.03
N THR A 31 9.48 -15.20 8.16
CA THR A 31 8.08 -15.62 8.27
C THR A 31 7.13 -14.63 7.59
N ILE A 32 5.89 -15.05 7.32
CA ILE A 32 4.84 -14.15 6.79
C ILE A 32 4.62 -12.95 7.72
N SER A 33 4.74 -13.14 9.03
CA SER A 33 4.56 -12.08 10.03
C SER A 33 5.70 -11.06 10.00
N GLU A 34 6.94 -11.52 9.88
CA GLU A 34 8.12 -10.67 9.69
C GLU A 34 8.10 -9.94 8.36
N THR A 35 7.78 -10.66 7.28
CA THR A 35 7.61 -10.08 5.93
C THR A 35 6.55 -8.99 5.95
N THR A 36 5.43 -9.20 6.65
CA THR A 36 4.38 -8.18 6.75
C THR A 36 4.88 -6.94 7.47
N LYS A 37 5.51 -7.08 8.63
CA LYS A 37 5.95 -5.93 9.44
C LYS A 37 7.16 -5.20 8.88
N GLN A 38 8.13 -5.95 8.35
CA GLN A 38 9.43 -5.41 7.93
C GLN A 38 9.50 -5.11 6.44
N VAL A 39 8.62 -5.68 5.62
CA VAL A 39 8.62 -5.47 4.17
C VAL A 39 7.32 -4.82 3.72
N ILE A 40 6.16 -5.42 4.00
CA ILE A 40 4.87 -4.93 3.47
C ILE A 40 4.51 -3.56 4.06
N ILE A 41 4.54 -3.38 5.39
CA ILE A 41 4.20 -2.11 6.07
C ILE A 41 5.09 -0.94 5.58
N PRO A 42 6.42 -1.06 5.54
CA PRO A 42 7.27 0.03 5.02
C PRO A 42 7.22 0.16 3.50
N ALA A 43 7.05 -0.92 2.74
CA ALA A 43 6.95 -0.83 1.29
C ALA A 43 5.63 -0.18 0.83
N SER A 44 4.52 -0.46 1.53
CA SER A 44 3.22 0.15 1.25
C SER A 44 3.14 1.63 1.65
N PHE A 45 4.11 2.14 2.41
CA PHE A 45 4.19 3.55 2.81
C PHE A 45 4.11 4.49 1.60
N HIS A 46 4.76 4.15 0.47
CA HIS A 46 4.69 4.94 -0.76
C HIS A 46 3.27 4.99 -1.34
N GLY A 47 2.57 3.85 -1.33
CA GLY A 47 1.18 3.76 -1.76
C GLY A 47 0.24 4.55 -0.84
N ILE A 48 0.40 4.41 0.48
CA ILE A 48 -0.40 5.14 1.48
C ILE A 48 -0.21 6.66 1.33
N VAL A 49 1.03 7.12 1.15
CA VAL A 49 1.32 8.55 0.93
C VAL A 49 0.68 9.04 -0.37
N GLY A 50 0.77 8.27 -1.46
CA GLY A 50 0.10 8.60 -2.72
C GLY A 50 -1.43 8.66 -2.59
N SER A 51 -2.04 7.69 -1.93
CA SER A 51 -3.47 7.63 -1.64
C SER A 51 -3.94 8.80 -0.77
N PHE A 52 -3.14 9.19 0.24
CA PHE A 52 -3.40 10.37 1.06
C PHE A 52 -3.33 11.64 0.23
N LEU A 53 -2.30 11.81 -0.60
CA LEU A 53 -2.16 12.97 -1.47
C LEU A 53 -3.32 13.07 -2.47
N LEU A 54 -3.81 11.95 -2.99
CA LEU A 54 -5.01 11.90 -3.85
C LEU A 54 -6.29 12.24 -3.09
N ALA A 55 -6.47 11.69 -1.88
CA ALA A 55 -7.64 11.95 -1.06
C ALA A 55 -7.73 13.42 -0.59
N PHE A 56 -6.57 14.05 -0.34
CA PHE A 56 -6.47 15.47 0.00
C PHE A 56 -6.34 16.38 -1.22
N SER A 57 -6.12 15.84 -2.41
CA SER A 57 -6.18 16.63 -3.64
C SER A 57 -7.65 16.95 -3.89
N PRO A 58 -8.10 18.21 -3.69
CA PRO A 58 -9.41 18.58 -4.21
C PRO A 58 -9.40 18.27 -5.72
N PRO A 59 -10.46 17.68 -6.29
CA PRO A 59 -10.56 17.53 -7.73
C PRO A 59 -10.49 18.94 -8.30
N LEU A 60 -9.35 19.28 -8.88
CA LEU A 60 -9.24 20.49 -9.68
C LEU A 60 -9.98 20.17 -10.98
N GLU A 61 -11.30 20.26 -10.90
CA GLU A 61 -12.19 20.38 -12.05
C GLU A 61 -11.82 21.69 -12.74
N ARG A 62 -10.77 21.64 -13.57
CA ARG A 62 -10.58 22.60 -14.63
C ARG A 62 -11.61 22.24 -15.70
N ARG A 63 -12.63 23.11 -15.76
CA ARG A 63 -13.30 23.64 -16.95
C ARG A 63 -13.16 22.83 -18.25
#